data_AF-A0A366MGI2-F1
#
_entry.id   AF-A0A366MGI2-F1
#
_cell.length_a   1.000
_cell.length_b   1.000
_cell.length_c   1.000
_cell.angle_alpha   90.00
_cell.angle_beta   90.00
_cell.angle_gamma   90.00
#
_symmetry.space_group_name_H-M   'P 1'
#
loop_
_entity.id
_entity.type
_entity.pdbx_description
1 polymer ?
#
loop_
_entity_poly.entity_id
_entity_poly.type
_entity_poly.pdbx_seq_one_letter_code
_entity_poly.pdbx_strand_id
1 'polypeptide(L)' 'MINEEEAQVIASRYIEEKEAVAGIPRLKEVRADLLIYIVPVLVNDIPKGEIHIHSETGENLGGAGC' A
#
# COMPACT_ATOMS: atom_id res chain seq x y z
N MET A 1 -8.98 -7.89 -10.13
CA MET A 1 -8.60 -7.93 -8.70
C MET A 1 -7.18 -8.44 -8.59
N ILE A 2 -6.30 -7.59 -8.07
CA ILE A 2 -4.93 -7.96 -7.74
C ILE A 2 -4.92 -8.69 -6.38
N ASN A 3 -3.81 -9.35 -6.06
CA ASN A 3 -3.61 -9.98 -4.74
C ASN A 3 -2.73 -9.09 -3.84
N GLU A 4 -2.49 -9.53 -2.61
CA GLU A 4 -1.64 -8.82 -1.65
C GLU A 4 -0.20 -8.65 -2.17
N GLU A 5 0.41 -9.68 -2.74
CA GLU A 5 1.78 -9.60 -3.26
C GLU A 5 1.93 -8.55 -4.38
N GLU A 6 0.98 -8.52 -5.32
CA GLU A 6 0.93 -7.52 -6.38
C GLU A 6 0.75 -6.10 -5.81
N ALA A 7 -0.11 -5.94 -4.79
CA ALA A 7 -0.29 -4.65 -4.13
C ALA A 7 1.00 -4.17 -3.44
N GLN A 8 1.75 -5.08 -2.81
CA GLN A 8 3.04 -4.79 -2.19
C GLN A 8 4.08 -4.36 -3.24
N VAL A 9 4.16 -5.08 -4.37
CA VAL A 9 5.06 -4.76 -5.48
C VAL A 9 4.74 -3.39 -6.08
N ILE A 10 3.45 -3.10 -6.29
CA ILE A 10 2.99 -1.81 -6.79
C ILE A 10 3.38 -0.70 -5.81
N ALA A 11 3.05 -0.83 -4.53
CA ALA A 11 3.36 0.15 -3.50
C ALA A 11 4.87 0.42 -3.38
N SER A 12 5.70 -0.63 -3.45
CA SER A 12 7.17 -0.53 -3.38
C SER A 12 7.77 0.40 -4.46
N ARG A 13 7.14 0.49 -5.65
CA ARG A 13 7.59 1.38 -6.73
C ARG A 13 7.39 2.86 -6.44
N TYR A 14 6.53 3.21 -5.48
CA TYR A 14 6.24 4.58 -5.08
C TYR A 14 7.03 5.01 -3.84
N ILE A 15 7.83 4.13 -3.26
CA ILE A 15 8.69 4.44 -2.11
C ILE A 15 10.00 5.04 -2.64
N GLU A 16 10.21 6.33 -2.41
CA GLU A 16 11.44 7.04 -2.81
C GLU A 16 12.54 6.96 -1.75
N GLU A 17 12.18 6.76 -0.48
CA GLU A 17 13.13 6.63 0.62
C GLU A 17 13.88 5.29 0.57
N LYS A 18 15.21 5.35 0.51
CA LYS A 18 16.06 4.15 0.38
C LYS A 18 15.98 3.19 1.56
N GLU A 19 15.66 3.71 2.75
CA GLU A 19 15.54 2.91 3.98
C GLU A 19 14.10 2.42 4.22
N ALA A 20 13.16 2.84 3.36
CA ALA A 20 11.77 2.47 3.46
C ALA A 20 11.48 1.23 2.60
N VAL A 21 10.64 0.34 3.11
CA VAL A 21 10.17 -0.86 2.41
C VAL A 21 8.66 -0.99 2.53
N ALA A 22 8.02 -1.57 1.50
CA ALA A 22 6.62 -1.92 1.54
C ALA A 22 6.42 -3.13 2.46
N GLY A 23 5.65 -2.97 3.54
CA GLY A 23 5.28 -4.03 4.45
C GLY A 23 4.10 -4.86 3.92
N ILE A 24 3.49 -5.65 4.82
CA ILE A 24 2.43 -6.60 4.47
C ILE A 24 1.12 -5.86 4.19
N PRO A 25 0.56 -5.97 2.97
CA PRO A 25 -0.71 -5.34 2.63
C PRO A 25 -1.88 -5.91 3.43
N ARG A 26 -2.91 -5.09 3.64
CA ARG A 26 -4.18 -5.53 4.23
C ARG A 26 -5.35 -5.03 3.40
N LEU A 27 -6.24 -5.93 3.02
CA LEU A 27 -7.48 -5.56 2.34
C LEU A 27 -8.43 -4.85 3.32
N LYS A 28 -8.94 -3.70 2.92
CA LYS A 28 -9.93 -2.92 3.68
C LYS A 28 -11.01 -2.40 2.76
N GLU A 29 -12.25 -2.53 3.21
CA GLU A 29 -13.39 -1.87 2.58
C GLU A 29 -13.51 -0.43 3.12
N VAL A 30 -13.52 0.56 2.23
CA VAL A 30 -13.55 1.99 2.60
C VAL A 30 -14.94 2.58 2.37
N ARG A 31 -15.66 2.07 1.36
CA ARG A 31 -17.04 2.42 0.99
C ARG A 31 -17.69 1.19 0.34
N ALA A 32 -19.01 1.23 0.16
CA ALA A 32 -19.71 0.24 -0.66
C ALA A 32 -19.01 0.14 -2.03
N ASP A 33 -18.57 -1.07 -2.37
CA ASP A 33 -17.85 -1.42 -3.59
C ASP A 33 -16.44 -0.80 -3.77
N LEU A 34 -15.85 -0.23 -2.72
CA LEU A 34 -14.45 0.25 -2.75
C LEU A 34 -13.57 -0.51 -1.77
N LEU A 35 -12.89 -1.52 -2.30
CA LEU A 35 -11.87 -2.31 -1.63
C LEU A 35 -10.48 -1.78 -1.96
N ILE A 36 -9.66 -1.56 -0.94
CA ILE A 36 -8.28 -1.10 -1.08
C ILE A 36 -7.34 -2.02 -0.32
N TYR A 37 -6.13 -2.19 -0.84
CA TYR A 37 -5.00 -2.70 -0.08
C TYR A 37 -4.29 -1.55 0.60
N ILE A 38 -4.21 -1.61 1.92
CA ILE A 38 -3.39 -0.70 2.73
C ILE A 38 -2.03 -1.33 2.89
N VAL A 39 -1.01 -0.72 2.32
CA VAL A 39 0.38 -1.19 2.35
C VAL A 39 1.19 -0.28 3.27
N PRO A 40 1.60 -0.75 4.47
CA PRO A 40 2.41 0.07 5.36
C PRO A 40 3.80 0.32 4.76
N VAL A 41 4.32 1.53 4.93
CA VAL A 41 5.70 1.89 4.60
C VAL A 41 6.52 1.78 5.89
N LEU A 42 7.48 0.86 5.90
CA LEU A 42 8.31 0.55 7.06
C LEU A 42 9.71 1.13 6.86
N VAL A 43 10.20 1.91 7.82
CA VAL A 43 11.60 2.36 7.90
C VAL A 43 12.20 1.73 9.15
N ASN A 44 13.23 0.89 9.00
CA ASN A 44 13.82 0.15 10.13
C ASN A 44 12.75 -0.62 10.94
N ASP A 45 11.86 -1.35 10.25
CA ASP A 45 10.70 -2.08 10.82
C ASP A 45 9.64 -1.21 11.53
N ILE A 46 9.79 0.11 11.50
CA ILE A 46 8.84 1.05 12.11
C ILE A 46 7.90 1.59 11.02
N PRO A 47 6.57 1.47 11.17
CA PRO A 47 5.63 2.07 10.23
C PRO A 47 5.73 3.60 10.29
N LYS A 48 6.02 4.21 9.14
CA LYS A 48 6.12 5.67 8.96
C LYS A 48 5.02 6.24 8.08
N GLY A 49 4.38 5.41 7.29
CA GLY A 49 3.23 5.78 6.47
C GLY A 49 2.54 4.56 5.91
N GLU A 50 1.62 4.79 4.98
CA GLU A 50 0.91 3.76 4.24
C GLU A 50 0.59 4.24 2.83
N ILE A 51 0.55 3.30 1.90
CA ILE A 51 0.14 3.50 0.50
C ILE A 51 -1.14 2.70 0.28
N HIS A 52 -2.16 3.35 -0.27
CA HIS A 52 -3.43 2.73 -0.60
C HIS A 52 -3.47 2.33 -2.07
N ILE A 53 -3.70 1.05 -2.34
CA ILE A 53 -3.79 0.51 -3.69
C ILE A 53 -5.22 0.02 -3.94
N HIS A 54 -5.84 0.41 -5.03
CA HIS A 54 -7.17 -0.08 -5.40
C HIS A 54 -7.12 -1.60 -5.67
N SER A 55 -7.93 -2.40 -4.97
CA SER A 55 -7.82 -3.86 -5.04
C SER A 55 -8.19 -4.45 -6.40
N GLU A 56 -9.04 -3.76 -7.17
CA GLU A 56 -9.43 -4.23 -8.50
C GLU A 56 -8.46 -3.86 -9.61
N THR A 57 -8.03 -2.60 -9.65
CA THR A 57 -7.27 -2.00 -10.76
C THR A 57 -5.77 -1.92 -10.49
N GLY A 58 -5.33 -2.01 -9.23
CA GLY A 58 -3.94 -1.76 -8.84
C GLY A 58 -3.53 -0.29 -8.90
N GLU A 59 -4.49 0.62 -9.02
CA GLU A 59 -4.23 2.06 -9.02
C GLU A 59 -3.72 2.53 -7.65
N ASN A 60 -2.69 3.36 -7.64
CA ASN A 60 -2.24 4.05 -6.43
C ASN A 60 -3.23 5.17 -6.11
N LEU A 61 -3.96 5.01 -5.00
CA LEU A 61 -4.97 5.95 -4.52
C LEU A 61 -4.37 7.04 -3.59
N GLY A 62 -3.04 7.07 -3.47
CA GLY A 62 -2.31 7.90 -2.53
C GLY A 62 -2.12 7.20 -1.19
N GLY A 63 -1.70 7.96 -0.18
CA GLY A 63 -1.33 7.40 1.10
C GLY A 63 -1.30 8.46 2.20
N ALA A 64 -1.28 7.99 3.44
CA ALA A 64 -1.07 8.85 4.60
C ALA A 64 0.34 8.60 5.15
N GLY A 65 1.15 9.65 5.22
CA GLY A 65 2.51 9.60 5.76
C GLY A 65 3.54 10.11 4.77
N CYS A 66 4.08 11.30 5.05
CA CYS A 66 5.33 11.83 4.50
C CYS A 66 6.34 11.90 5.64
#